data_AF-A0A6L5XQA1-F1
#
_entry.id   AF-A0A6L5XQA1-F1
#
_cell.length_a   1.000
_cell.length_b   1.000
_cell.length_c   1.000
_cell.angle_alpha   90.00
_cell.angle_beta   90.00
_cell.angle_gamma   90.00
#
_symmetry.space_group_name_H-M   'P 1'
#
loop_
_entity.id
_entity.type
_entity.pdbx_description
1 polymer ?
#
loop_
_entity_poly.entity_id
_entity_poly.type
_entity_poly.pdbx_seq_one_letter_code
_entity_poly.pdbx_strand_id
1 'polypeptide(L)'
;MFIAMGLMLLGILLGRLLRGQRWLGALSRCITPAIMLLLFSLGVAVGGNEELMRNLPLLGGKALLLTLAGVAGSLACVAVIRRWFRDFPPPPGTGNSPKTPVDVQPPHGGG
;
A
#
# COMPACT_ATOMS: atom_id res chain seq x y z
N MET A 1 7.24 -24.51 10.01
CA MET A 1 6.73 -23.33 10.74
C MET A 1 7.83 -22.51 11.40
N PHE A 2 8.77 -23.12 12.13
CA PHE A 2 9.89 -22.40 12.76
C PHE A 2 10.77 -21.61 11.79
N ILE A 3 11.04 -22.14 10.59
CA ILE A 3 11.82 -21.44 9.56
C ILE A 3 11.14 -20.13 9.15
N ALA A 4 9.81 -20.11 9.01
CA ALA A 4 9.07 -18.90 8.68
C ALA A 4 9.16 -17.85 9.80
N MET A 5 9.03 -18.27 11.07
CA MET A 5 9.23 -17.39 12.23
C MET A 5 10.66 -16.84 12.30
N GLY A 6 11.66 -17.71 12.10
CA GLY A 6 13.07 -17.32 12.06
C GLY A 6 13.36 -16.33 10.93
N LEU A 7 12.81 -16.55 9.74
CA LEU A 7 12.99 -15.66 8.59
C LEU A 7 12.31 -14.30 8.82
N MET A 8 11.17 -14.26 9.51
CA MET A 8 10.50 -13.01 9.89
C MET A 8 11.34 -12.21 10.90
N LEU A 9 11.86 -12.86 11.94
CA LEU A 9 12.76 -12.24 12.91
C LEU A 9 14.06 -11.75 12.26
N LEU A 10 14.66 -12.58 11.41
CA LEU A 10 15.86 -12.23 10.65
C LEU A 10 15.60 -11.04 9.71
N GLY A 11 14.44 -11.04 9.03
CA GLY A 11 14.03 -9.95 8.15
C GLY A 11 13.84 -8.62 8.88
N ILE A 12 13.28 -8.64 10.10
CA ILE A 12 13.17 -7.45 10.96
C ILE A 12 14.56 -6.97 11.40
N LEU A 13 15.45 -7.90 11.75
CA LEU A 13 16.81 -7.59 12.20
C LEU A 13 17.64 -6.98 11.05
N LEU A 14 17.61 -7.60 9.87
CA LEU A 14 18.21 -7.06 8.64
C LEU A 14 17.60 -5.71 8.28
N GLY A 15 16.27 -5.59 8.31
CA GLY A 15 15.56 -4.35 7.99
C GLY A 15 15.95 -3.20 8.93
N ARG A 16 16.13 -3.47 10.23
CA ARG A 16 16.66 -2.48 11.18
C ARG A 16 18.11 -2.12 10.92
N LEU A 17 18.96 -3.09 10.58
CA LEU A 17 20.38 -2.85 10.30
C LEU A 17 20.58 -2.04 9.01
N LEU A 18 19.72 -2.25 8.00
CA LEU A 18 19.74 -1.54 6.72
C LEU A 18 19.02 -0.18 6.74
N ARG A 19 18.27 0.15 7.81
CA ARG A 19 17.47 1.39 7.93
C ARG A 19 18.29 2.68 7.85
N GLY A 20 19.60 2.60 8.04
CA GLY A 20 20.53 3.74 7.96
C GLY A 20 21.21 3.95 6.60
N GLN A 21 21.06 3.04 5.64
CA GLN A 21 21.77 3.14 4.35
C GLN A 21 20.87 3.60 3.19
N ARG A 22 21.48 4.38 2.28
CA ARG A 22 20.92 4.80 0.96
C ARG A 22 20.44 3.63 0.08
N TRP A 23 20.70 2.40 0.51
CA TRP A 23 20.23 1.15 -0.07
C TRP A 23 18.71 1.04 -0.17
N LEU A 24 17.91 1.65 0.72
CA LEU A 24 16.45 1.67 0.53
C LEU A 24 16.05 2.35 -0.80
N GLY A 25 16.73 3.44 -1.16
CA GLY A 25 16.53 4.14 -2.43
C GLY A 25 17.04 3.33 -3.63
N ALA A 26 18.20 2.68 -3.48
CA ALA A 26 18.76 1.81 -4.51
C ALA A 26 17.90 0.55 -4.74
N LEU A 27 17.36 -0.03 -3.68
CA LEU A 27 16.49 -1.20 -3.73
C LEU A 27 15.18 -0.85 -4.43
N SER A 28 14.55 0.29 -4.11
CA SER A 28 13.37 0.78 -4.83
C SER A 28 13.64 0.95 -6.33
N ARG A 29 14.84 1.43 -6.69
CA ARG A 29 15.27 1.57 -8.08
C ARG A 29 15.60 0.24 -8.76
N CYS A 30 16.03 -0.78 -8.02
CA CYS A 30 16.26 -2.14 -8.51
C CYS A 30 14.99 -3.00 -8.58
N ILE A 31 14.01 -2.73 -7.71
CA ILE A 31 12.75 -3.48 -7.64
C ILE A 31 11.95 -3.26 -8.92
N THR A 32 11.86 -2.03 -9.44
CA THR A 32 11.10 -1.75 -10.67
C THR A 32 11.53 -2.61 -11.87
N PRO A 33 12.81 -2.63 -12.29
CA PRO A 33 13.24 -3.50 -13.39
C PRO A 33 13.14 -4.98 -13.01
N ALA A 34 13.33 -5.36 -11.76
CA ALA A 34 13.14 -6.75 -11.31
C ALA A 34 11.68 -7.20 -11.47
N ILE A 35 10.70 -6.39 -11.05
CA ILE A 35 9.27 -6.67 -11.22
C ILE A 35 8.94 -6.76 -12.71
N MET A 36 9.45 -5.84 -13.55
CA MET A 36 9.24 -5.91 -14.99
C MET A 36 9.78 -7.21 -15.59
N LEU A 37 10.98 -7.64 -15.21
CA LEU A 37 11.58 -8.91 -15.66
C LEU A 37 10.80 -10.12 -15.16
N LEU A 38 10.33 -10.09 -13.91
CA LEU A 38 9.50 -11.15 -13.32
C LEU A 38 8.14 -11.24 -14.01
N LEU A 39 7.48 -10.11 -14.28
CA LEU A 39 6.22 -10.06 -15.03
C LEU A 39 6.40 -10.53 -16.46
N PHE A 40 7.48 -10.13 -17.12
CA PHE A 40 7.81 -10.57 -18.47
C PHE A 40 8.03 -12.09 -18.50
N SER A 41 8.87 -12.61 -17.61
CA SER A 41 9.14 -14.04 -17.51
C SER A 41 7.88 -14.84 -17.20
N LEU A 42 7.04 -14.33 -16.29
CA LEU A 42 5.75 -14.94 -15.98
C LEU A 42 4.83 -14.93 -17.19
N GLY A 43 4.75 -13.82 -17.93
CA GLY A 43 3.95 -13.71 -19.14
C GLY A 43 4.38 -14.72 -20.22
N VAL A 44 5.68 -14.88 -20.44
CA VAL A 44 6.22 -15.89 -21.36
C VAL A 44 5.92 -17.31 -20.89
N ALA A 45 6.15 -17.60 -19.60
CA ALA A 45 5.91 -18.94 -19.03
C ALA A 45 4.43 -19.35 -19.08
N VAL A 46 3.52 -18.38 -18.87
CA VAL A 46 2.08 -18.60 -18.95
C VAL A 46 1.60 -18.68 -20.39
N GLY A 47 2.13 -17.84 -21.29
CA GLY A 47 1.71 -17.77 -22.69
C GLY A 47 2.24 -18.92 -23.57
N GLY A 48 3.39 -19.52 -23.22
CA GLY A 48 3.95 -20.66 -23.96
C GLY A 48 3.40 -22.02 -23.57
N ASN A 49 2.44 -22.09 -22.64
CA ASN A 49 1.89 -23.34 -22.14
C ASN A 49 0.39 -23.42 -22.45
N GLU A 50 0.04 -24.08 -23.58
CA GLU A 50 -1.33 -24.23 -24.08
C GLU A 50 -2.31 -24.77 -23.01
N GLU A 51 -1.84 -25.66 -22.13
CA GLU A 51 -2.66 -26.23 -21.06
C GLU A 51 -3.00 -25.18 -19.99
N LEU A 52 -2.02 -24.36 -19.58
CA LEU A 52 -2.26 -23.23 -18.71
C LEU A 52 -3.15 -22.21 -19.41
N MET A 53 -2.87 -21.85 -20.67
CA MET A 53 -3.64 -20.85 -21.41
C MET A 53 -5.11 -21.24 -21.57
N ARG A 54 -5.41 -22.53 -21.75
CA ARG A 54 -6.80 -23.03 -21.86
C ARG A 54 -7.53 -23.06 -20.52
N ASN A 55 -6.81 -23.29 -19.43
CA ASN A 55 -7.36 -23.27 -18.08
C ASN A 55 -7.32 -21.87 -17.42
N LEU A 56 -6.57 -20.93 -17.98
CA LEU A 56 -6.38 -19.57 -17.48
C LEU A 56 -7.68 -18.78 -17.37
N PRO A 57 -8.63 -18.84 -18.32
CA PRO A 57 -9.92 -18.17 -18.19
C PRO A 57 -10.71 -18.70 -16.99
N LEU A 58 -10.61 -20.01 -16.71
CA LEU A 58 -11.33 -20.65 -15.62
C LEU A 58 -10.65 -20.36 -14.27
N LEU A 59 -9.32 -20.42 -14.19
CA LEU A 59 -8.53 -20.05 -13.01
C LEU A 59 -8.61 -18.54 -12.74
N GLY A 60 -8.50 -17.74 -13.78
CA GLY A 60 -8.60 -16.28 -13.75
C GLY A 60 -9.99 -15.82 -13.34
N GLY A 61 -11.06 -16.45 -13.85
CA GLY A 61 -12.42 -16.19 -13.42
C GLY A 61 -12.64 -16.52 -11.94
N LYS A 62 -12.15 -17.67 -11.47
CA LYS A 62 -12.18 -18.04 -10.05
C LYS A 62 -11.37 -17.07 -9.19
N ALA A 63 -10.19 -16.68 -9.65
CA ALA A 63 -9.34 -15.71 -8.97
C ALA A 63 -10.01 -14.34 -8.89
N LEU A 64 -10.63 -13.85 -9.98
CA LEU A 64 -11.39 -12.61 -10.00
C LEU A 64 -12.57 -12.64 -9.03
N LEU A 65 -13.31 -13.74 -8.98
CA LEU A 65 -14.41 -13.88 -8.03
C LEU A 65 -13.88 -13.85 -6.59
N LEU A 66 -12.77 -14.53 -6.31
CA LEU A 66 -12.12 -14.56 -5.00
C LEU A 66 -11.56 -13.20 -4.59
N THR A 67 -10.93 -12.46 -5.52
CA THR A 67 -10.42 -11.10 -5.23
C THR A 67 -11.57 -10.12 -4.98
N LEU A 68 -12.63 -10.16 -5.78
CA LEU A 68 -13.82 -9.34 -5.56
C LEU A 68 -14.48 -9.65 -4.21
N ALA A 69 -14.67 -10.94 -3.89
CA ALA A 69 -15.23 -11.36 -2.61
C ALA A 69 -14.33 -10.94 -1.43
N GLY A 70 -13.01 -11.08 -1.57
CA GLY A 70 -12.04 -10.67 -0.55
C GLY A 70 -12.00 -9.17 -0.32
N VAL A 71 -12.01 -8.36 -1.40
CA VAL A 71 -12.05 -6.90 -1.31
C VAL A 71 -13.38 -6.43 -0.72
N ALA A 72 -14.50 -6.98 -1.19
CA ALA A 72 -15.83 -6.67 -0.65
C ALA A 72 -15.93 -7.04 0.83
N GLY A 73 -15.43 -8.23 1.23
CA GLY A 73 -15.39 -8.68 2.62
C GLY A 73 -14.51 -7.79 3.50
N SER A 74 -13.34 -7.38 3.00
CA SER A 74 -12.45 -6.47 3.72
C SER A 74 -13.07 -5.08 3.91
N LEU A 75 -13.71 -4.53 2.87
CA LEU A 75 -14.42 -3.26 2.94
C LEU A 75 -15.64 -3.34 3.87
N ALA A 76 -16.40 -4.43 3.81
CA ALA A 76 -17.53 -4.69 4.70
C ALA A 76 -17.07 -4.79 6.16
N CYS A 77 -15.96 -5.47 6.43
CA CYS A 77 -15.37 -5.56 7.76
C CYS A 77 -14.98 -4.18 8.30
N VAL A 78 -14.30 -3.36 7.48
CA VAL A 78 -13.98 -1.97 7.84
C VAL A 78 -15.24 -1.15 8.08
N ALA A 79 -16.29 -1.32 7.28
CA ALA A 79 -17.55 -0.61 7.44
C ALA A 79 -18.30 -1.02 8.73
N VAL A 80 -18.30 -2.31 9.07
CA VAL A 80 -18.87 -2.83 10.32
C VAL A 80 -18.10 -2.30 11.53
N ILE A 81 -16.78 -2.37 11.51
CA ILE A 81 -15.93 -1.82 12.57
C ILE A 81 -16.18 -0.32 12.72
N ARG A 82 -16.18 0.45 11.62
CA ARG A 82 -16.48 1.89 11.66
C ARG A 82 -17.89 2.18 12.16
N ARG A 83 -18.87 1.34 11.86
CA ARG A 83 -20.24 1.51 12.35
C ARG A 83 -20.36 1.19 13.85
N TRP A 84 -19.59 0.22 14.34
CA TRP A 84 -19.61 -0.20 15.74
C TRP A 84 -18.73 0.69 16.64
N PHE A 85 -17.64 1.23 16.12
CA PHE A 85 -16.74 2.17 16.82
C PHE A 85 -17.04 3.65 16.52
N ARG A 86 -18.20 3.98 15.94
CA ARG A 86 -18.60 5.36 15.62
C ARG A 86 -19.09 6.18 16.82
N ASP A 87 -18.96 5.65 18.04
CA ASP A 87 -19.23 6.37 19.29
C ASP A 87 -18.04 7.23 19.78
N PHE A 88 -16.95 7.33 19.01
CA PHE A 88 -15.92 8.32 19.33
C PHE A 88 -16.40 9.72 18.92
N PRO A 89 -16.61 10.63 19.89
CA PRO A 89 -17.06 11.98 19.59
C PRO A 89 -16.08 12.66 18.64
N PRO A 90 -16.55 13.57 17.76
CA PRO A 90 -15.66 14.43 16.99
C PRO A 90 -14.68 15.11 17.97
N PRO A 91 -13.38 15.21 17.64
CA PRO A 91 -12.40 15.83 18.51
C PRO A 91 -12.92 17.21 18.94
N PRO A 92 -12.97 17.51 20.25
CA PRO A 92 -13.40 18.81 20.75
C PRO A 92 -12.34 19.84 20.35
N GLY A 93 -12.54 20.45 19.18
CA GLY A 93 -11.54 21.33 18.57
C GLY A 93 -11.97 21.99 17.26
N THR A 94 -13.11 21.62 16.66
CA THR A 94 -13.77 22.38 15.58
C THR A 94 -14.51 23.62 16.12
N GLY A 95 -13.86 24.36 17.01
CA GLY A 95 -14.22 25.73 17.37
C GLY A 95 -13.32 26.66 16.57
N ASN A 96 -13.86 27.21 15.48
CA ASN A 96 -13.46 28.48 14.88
C ASN A 96 -11.96 28.83 15.01
N SER A 97 -11.10 28.31 14.13
CA SER A 97 -9.89 29.08 13.82
C SER A 97 -10.37 30.39 13.21
N PRO A 98 -10.14 31.56 13.85
CA PRO A 98 -10.31 32.82 13.15
C PRO A 98 -9.39 32.71 11.94
N LYS A 99 -9.96 32.83 10.74
CA LYS A 99 -9.24 33.25 9.55
C LYS A 99 -8.28 34.36 9.99
N THR A 100 -7.00 34.01 10.10
CA THR A 100 -5.93 34.95 10.43
C THR A 100 -6.19 36.15 9.54
N PRO A 101 -6.38 37.37 10.09
CA PRO A 101 -6.24 38.54 9.27
C PRO A 101 -4.85 38.38 8.69
N VAL A 102 -4.78 38.21 7.37
CA VAL A 102 -3.57 38.47 6.62
C VAL A 102 -3.18 39.87 7.07
N ASP A 103 -2.20 39.91 7.98
CA ASP A 103 -1.58 41.13 8.47
C ASP A 103 -0.97 41.76 7.21
N VAL A 104 -1.74 42.67 6.62
CA VAL A 104 -1.31 43.52 5.52
C VAL A 104 -0.28 44.45 6.13
N GLN A 105 0.94 43.93 6.23
CA GLN A 105 2.14 44.71 6.50
C GLN A 105 2.25 45.76 5.38
N PRO A 106 2.21 47.06 5.68
CA PRO A 106 2.15 48.09 4.65
C PRO A 106 3.50 48.22 3.93
N PRO A 107 3.52 48.47 2.61
CA PRO A 107 4.75 48.83 1.92
C PRO A 107 5.24 50.19 2.40
N HIS A 108 6.52 50.22 2.78
CA HIS A 108 7.30 51.41 3.13
C HIS A 108 6.99 52.61 2.22
N GLY A 109 6.37 53.64 2.79
CA GLY A 109 6.30 54.99 2.24
C GLY A 109 7.58 55.75 2.56
N GLY A 110 8.16 56.39 1.55
CA GLY A 110 9.40 57.13 1.63
C GLY A 110 9.34 58.43 2.44
N GLY A 111 10.54 58.89 2.78
CA GLY A 111 10.90 60.15 3.40
C GLY A 111 12.41 60.19 3.54
#